data_AF-A0A351CJG4-F1
#
_entry.id   AF-A0A351CJG4-F1
#
_cell.length_a   1.000
_cell.length_b   1.000
_cell.length_c   1.000
_cell.angle_alpha   90.00
_cell.angle_beta   90.00
_cell.angle_gamma   90.00
#
_symmetry.space_group_name_H-M   'P 1'
#
loop_
_entity.id
_entity.type
_entity.pdbx_description
1 polymer ?
#
loop_
_entity_poly.entity_id
_entity_poly.type
_entity_poly.pdbx_seq_one_letter_code
_entity_poly.pdbx_strand_id
1 'polypeptide(L)' 'MMKLTHLNEKGDAQMVDVSAKEITTRVAIASSVVSMKKETLDLIISGSHKKGDVLAVARIA' A
#
# COMPACT_ATOMS: atom_id res chain seq x y z
N MET A 1 -2.37 11.40 26.73
CA MET A 1 -2.71 10.78 25.44
C MET A 1 -2.05 11.58 24.32
N MET A 2 -1.45 10.93 23.32
CA MET A 2 -0.93 11.65 22.15
C MET A 2 -2.09 12.17 21.28
N LYS A 3 -2.04 13.44 20.89
CA LYS A 3 -3.03 14.09 20.03
C LYS A 3 -2.91 13.53 18.61
N LEU A 4 -4.01 13.06 18.02
CA LEU A 4 -4.06 12.65 16.61
C LEU A 4 -3.84 13.87 15.72
N THR A 5 -2.92 13.78 14.77
CA THR A 5 -2.56 14.94 13.92
C THR A 5 -3.46 15.06 12.69
N HIS A 6 -3.98 13.94 12.17
CA HIS A 6 -4.82 13.92 10.96
C HIS A 6 -6.31 14.15 11.24
N LEU A 7 -6.69 14.41 12.50
CA LEU A 7 -8.07 14.75 12.89
C LEU A 7 -8.11 16.13 13.53
N ASN A 8 -9.18 16.89 13.26
CA ASN A 8 -9.46 18.16 13.92
C ASN A 8 -10.10 17.92 15.31
N GLU A 9 -10.41 19.01 16.03
CA GLU A 9 -10.99 18.93 17.38
C GLU A 9 -12.42 18.36 17.41
N LYS A 10 -13.11 18.33 16.25
CA LYS A 10 -14.43 17.71 16.07
C LYS A 10 -14.32 16.24 15.65
N GLY A 11 -13.12 15.73 15.37
CA GLY A 11 -12.87 14.37 14.88
C GLY A 11 -12.96 14.21 13.37
N ASP A 12 -13.11 15.30 12.60
CA ASP A 12 -13.11 15.23 11.13
C ASP A 12 -11.68 15.12 10.59
N ALA A 13 -11.53 14.48 9.44
CA ALA A 13 -10.23 14.37 8.76
C ALA A 13 -9.70 15.76 8.34
N GLN A 14 -8.43 16.02 8.62
CA GLN A 14 -7.71 17.21 8.16
C GLN A 14 -6.30 16.85 7.68
N MET A 15 -5.84 17.54 6.63
CA MET A 15 -4.45 17.46 6.21
C MET A 15 -3.58 18.32 7.13
N VAL A 16 -2.47 17.76 7.63
CA VAL A 16 -1.53 18.49 8.48
C VAL A 16 -0.69 19.42 7.61
N ASP A 17 -0.64 20.71 7.96
CA ASP A 17 0.32 21.63 7.34
C ASP A 17 1.75 21.24 7.73
N VAL A 18 2.57 20.94 6.72
CA VAL A 18 3.98 20.57 6.86
C VAL A 18 4.92 21.58 6.22
N SER A 19 4.42 22.74 5.79
CA SER A 19 5.17 23.73 5.00
C SER A 19 6.39 24.31 5.73
N ALA A 20 6.35 24.37 7.06
CA ALA A 20 7.46 24.84 7.89
C ALA A 20 8.50 23.76 8.20
N LYS A 21 8.35 22.53 7.70
CA LYS A 21 9.29 21.43 7.99
C LYS A 21 10.47 21.47 7.04
N GLU A 22 11.67 21.25 7.59
CA GLU A 22 12.90 21.12 6.81
C GLU A 22 12.83 19.93 5.84
N ILE A 23 13.31 20.19 4.62
CA ILE A 23 13.40 19.19 3.57
C ILE A 23 14.51 18.20 3.94
N THR A 24 14.16 16.91 3.99
CA THR A 24 15.06 15.82 4.37
C THR A 24 14.81 14.61 3.49
N THR A 25 15.86 13.83 3.19
CA THR A 25 15.69 12.55 2.49
C THR A 25 15.01 11.55 3.42
N ARG A 26 13.90 10.97 2.97
CA ARG A 26 13.11 10.00 3.73
C ARG A 26 12.85 8.77 2.88
N VAL A 27 12.97 7.60 3.50
CA VAL A 27 12.68 6.29 2.88
C VAL A 27 11.80 5.50 3.83
N ALA A 28 10.80 4.82 3.28
CA ALA A 28 9.98 3.86 3.99
C ALA A 28 9.84 2.60 3.14
N ILE A 29 9.84 1.43 3.77
CA ILE A 29 9.65 0.12 3.13
C ILE A 29 8.43 -0.54 3.76
N ALA A 30 7.53 -1.04 2.93
CA ALA A 30 6.35 -1.80 3.34
C ALA A 30 6.26 -3.12 2.56
N SER A 31 5.59 -4.11 3.15
CA SER A 31 5.36 -5.42 2.53
C SER A 31 3.94 -5.90 2.80
N SER A 32 3.39 -6.72 1.90
CA SER A 32 2.09 -7.37 2.07
C SER A 32 2.12 -8.82 1.59
N VAL A 33 1.12 -9.59 1.99
CA VAL A 33 0.94 -10.99 1.57
C VAL A 33 -0.51 -11.17 1.11
N VAL A 34 -0.69 -11.87 0.00
CA VAL A 34 -2.00 -12.27 -0.52
C VAL A 34 -2.16 -13.77 -0.35
N SER A 35 -3.00 -14.17 0.61
CA SER A 35 -3.35 -15.57 0.81
C SER A 35 -4.35 -16.04 -0.25
N MET A 36 -4.13 -17.23 -0.79
CA MET A 36 -4.97 -17.83 -1.82
C MET A 36 -4.96 -19.35 -1.72
N LYS A 37 -5.83 -20.01 -2.48
CA LYS A 37 -5.83 -21.46 -2.60
C LYS A 37 -4.60 -21.93 -3.37
N LYS A 38 -4.17 -23.18 -3.14
CA LYS A 38 -3.03 -23.77 -3.83
C LYS A 38 -3.20 -23.75 -5.35
N GLU A 39 -4.39 -24.08 -5.85
CA GLU A 39 -4.66 -24.17 -7.29
C GLU A 39 -4.55 -22.78 -7.96
N THR A 40 -4.90 -21.71 -7.23
CA THR A 40 -4.72 -20.34 -7.72
C THR A 40 -3.24 -19.99 -7.84
N LEU A 41 -2.45 -20.32 -6.82
CA LEU A 41 -1.00 -20.08 -6.85
C LEU A 41 -0.34 -20.86 -7.99
N ASP A 42 -0.72 -22.12 -8.18
CA ASP A 42 -0.19 -22.97 -9.24
C ASP A 42 -0.46 -22.36 -10.63
N LEU A 43 -1.67 -21.83 -10.88
CA LEU A 43 -2.02 -21.13 -12.13
C LEU A 43 -1.20 -19.86 -12.36
N ILE A 44 -0.86 -19.13 -11.29
CA ILE A 44 -0.05 -17.91 -11.37
C ILE A 44 1.40 -18.28 -11.71
N ILE A 45 1.97 -19.27 -11.02
CA ILE A 45 3.35 -19.72 -11.23
C ILE A 45 3.52 -20.31 -12.63
N SER A 46 2.55 -21.10 -13.11
CA SER A 46 2.61 -21.71 -14.44
C SER A 46 2.35 -20.72 -15.58
N GLY A 47 1.99 -19.47 -15.27
CA GLY A 47 1.60 -18.46 -16.27
C GLY A 47 0.32 -18.82 -17.04
N SER A 48 -0.44 -19.82 -16.58
CA SER A 48 -1.63 -20.34 -17.28
C SER A 48 -2.93 -19.65 -16.85
N HIS A 49 -2.83 -18.61 -16.03
CA HIS A 49 -3.99 -17.84 -15.62
C HIS A 49 -4.64 -17.15 -16.83
N LYS A 50 -5.97 -17.23 -16.97
CA LYS A 50 -6.73 -16.70 -18.12
C LYS A 50 -6.58 -15.20 -18.41
N LYS A 51 -6.02 -14.44 -17.46
CA LYS A 51 -5.75 -13.01 -17.58
C LYS A 51 -4.30 -12.68 -17.97
N GLY A 52 -3.49 -13.69 -18.31
CA GLY A 52 -2.06 -13.54 -18.55
C GLY A 52 -1.25 -13.40 -17.25
N ASP A 53 -0.10 -12.73 -17.34
CA ASP A 53 0.81 -12.52 -16.22
C ASP A 53 0.24 -11.50 -15.20
N VAL A 54 -0.39 -12.04 -14.14
CA VAL A 54 -1.00 -11.23 -13.09
C VAL A 54 0.03 -10.55 -12.17
N LEU A 55 1.26 -11.09 -12.05
CA LEU A 55 2.29 -10.49 -11.22
C LEU A 55 2.93 -9.28 -11.91
N ALA A 56 3.09 -9.32 -13.24
CA ALA A 56 3.51 -8.16 -14.01
C ALA A 56 2.54 -7.00 -13.88
N VAL A 57 1.24 -7.27 -13.98
CA VAL A 57 0.20 -6.24 -13.79
C VAL A 57 0.25 -5.68 -12.36
N ALA A 58 0.39 -6.54 -11.34
CA ALA A 58 0.45 -6.11 -9.94
C ALA A 58 1.68 -5.25 -9.58
N ARG A 59 2.76 -5.27 -10.37
CA ARG A 59 3.93 -4.40 -10.16
C ARG A 59 3.74 -2.97 -10.64
N ILE A 60 2.77 -2.72 -11.53
CA ILE A 60 2.55 -1.41 -12.17
C ILE A 60 1.33 -0.69 -11.57
N ALA A 61 0.38 -1.43 -11.01
CA ALA A 61 -0.81 -0.89 -10.34
C ALA A 61 -0.47 -0.07 -9.10
#